data_AF-A0A6J3C1S0-F1
#
_entry.id   AF-A0A6J3C1S0-F1
#
_cell.length_a   1.000
_cell.length_b   1.000
_cell.length_c   1.000
_cell.angle_alpha   90.00
_cell.angle_beta   90.00
_cell.angle_gamma   90.00
#
_symmetry.space_group_name_H-M   'P 1'
#
loop_
_entity.id
_entity.type
_entity.pdbx_description
1 polymer ?
#
loop_
_entity_poly.entity_id
_entity_poly.type
_entity_poly.pdbx_seq_one_letter_code
_entity_poly.pdbx_strand_id
1 'polypeptide(L)'
;MEANMSVRDFYRGRNILLTGGSGFMGKVLIEKLLYSIPDLGNIYVLMRPKRGKSFTQRLEDMQRLPVIYLFPITIAKLGPTVCPTVLEPMSGWVDSLNGPVGLMLGAGKGVIRTMLCDGSLNAQVIPVDTAINALIVMGMVEATKKEKSPTVPVYNLNNGHQNPMTWGRVLQIGKVYGRKYPLEWPLWYPNGDITTNRILHEIYRLLFHLLPAYFIDLLMLILGQKRFMVRIQDRISQGLDVLQYFTMRPWTFPCPNYDSLQTILNDEEKIIYNMDHRTSNREEYLRACIEGGRIYCLKEDPNKIGRNRAYHNFLFTLDCIVKFFFWMLIFSYLASWFEPVKVMFSYGGPVVKYLPILGKTVFEDDQI
;
A
#
# COMPACT_ATOMS: atom_id res chain seq x y z
N MET A 1 -17.13 -47.39 19.40
CA MET A 1 -17.68 -46.56 18.30
C MET A 1 -18.82 -45.78 18.89
N GLU A 2 -18.60 -44.51 19.20
CA GLU A 2 -19.69 -43.60 19.59
C GLU A 2 -20.70 -43.47 18.44
N ALA A 3 -21.95 -43.26 18.82
CA ALA A 3 -23.16 -43.34 18.00
C ALA A 3 -23.05 -42.68 16.61
N ASN A 4 -23.79 -43.24 15.64
CA ASN A 4 -23.99 -42.72 14.28
C ASN A 4 -24.38 -41.22 14.29
N MET A 5 -23.39 -40.33 14.29
CA MET A 5 -23.61 -38.89 14.14
C MET A 5 -24.10 -38.61 12.72
N SER A 6 -25.31 -38.05 12.59
CA SER A 6 -25.82 -37.69 11.27
C SER A 6 -25.10 -36.44 10.75
N VAL A 7 -25.05 -36.28 9.42
CA VAL A 7 -24.49 -35.07 8.78
C VAL A 7 -25.20 -33.81 9.29
N ARG A 8 -26.51 -33.89 9.54
CA ARG A 8 -27.29 -32.77 10.07
C ARG A 8 -26.89 -32.40 11.49
N ASP A 9 -26.70 -33.40 12.35
CA ASP A 9 -26.26 -33.18 13.74
C ASP A 9 -24.86 -32.57 13.80
N PHE A 10 -23.97 -32.97 12.88
CA PHE A 10 -22.65 -32.38 12.78
C PHE A 10 -22.71 -30.88 12.45
N TYR A 11 -23.51 -30.48 11.46
CA TYR A 11 -23.55 -29.09 10.97
C TYR A 11 -24.53 -28.16 11.70
N ARG A 12 -25.41 -28.69 12.56
CA ARG A 12 -26.34 -27.90 13.37
C ARG A 12 -25.60 -26.79 14.12
N GLY A 13 -26.08 -25.55 13.97
CA GLY A 13 -25.55 -24.35 14.61
C GLY A 13 -24.13 -23.94 14.17
N ARG A 14 -23.51 -24.65 13.23
CA ARG A 14 -22.14 -24.36 12.81
C ARG A 14 -22.10 -23.29 11.72
N ASN A 15 -21.05 -22.49 11.79
CA ASN A 15 -20.70 -21.54 10.75
C ASN A 15 -19.77 -22.19 9.71
N ILE A 16 -19.99 -21.91 8.42
CA ILE A 16 -19.22 -22.47 7.31
C ILE A 16 -18.57 -21.34 6.53
N LEU A 17 -17.24 -21.35 6.43
CA LEU A 17 -16.51 -20.55 5.45
C LEU A 17 -16.42 -21.34 4.14
N LEU A 18 -17.02 -20.82 3.07
CA LEU A 18 -17.02 -21.45 1.76
C LEU A 18 -16.15 -20.67 0.77
N THR A 19 -15.02 -21.28 0.39
CA THR A 19 -14.19 -20.81 -0.72
C THR A 19 -14.82 -21.21 -2.05
N GLY A 20 -14.76 -20.33 -3.07
CA GLY A 20 -15.38 -20.61 -4.36
C GLY A 20 -16.91 -20.65 -4.36
N GLY A 21 -17.58 -20.17 -3.30
CA GLY A 21 -19.04 -20.23 -3.14
C GLY A 21 -19.86 -19.57 -4.25
N SER A 22 -19.27 -18.61 -4.97
CA SER A 22 -19.91 -17.94 -6.12
C SER A 22 -19.70 -18.63 -7.47
N GLY A 23 -19.00 -19.77 -7.51
CA GLY A 23 -18.89 -20.64 -8.69
C GLY A 23 -20.08 -21.59 -8.85
N PHE A 24 -20.13 -22.35 -9.94
CA PHE A 24 -21.24 -23.28 -10.21
C PHE A 24 -21.45 -24.29 -9.08
N MET A 25 -20.40 -25.03 -8.71
CA MET A 25 -20.46 -26.01 -7.62
C MET A 25 -20.73 -25.36 -6.25
N GLY A 26 -20.12 -24.21 -5.98
CA GLY A 26 -20.31 -23.48 -4.72
C GLY A 26 -21.76 -23.03 -4.51
N LYS A 27 -22.41 -22.55 -5.56
CA LYS A 27 -23.83 -22.16 -5.54
C LYS A 27 -24.74 -23.34 -5.17
N VAL A 28 -24.53 -24.48 -5.82
CA VAL A 28 -25.30 -25.71 -5.57
C VAL A 28 -25.04 -26.23 -4.15
N LEU A 29 -23.81 -26.13 -3.66
CA LEU A 29 -23.47 -26.51 -2.28
C LEU A 29 -24.20 -25.62 -1.26
N ILE A 30 -24.21 -24.30 -1.46
CA ILE A 30 -24.92 -23.36 -0.59
C ILE A 30 -26.42 -23.71 -0.56
N GLU A 31 -27.04 -23.87 -1.73
CA GLU A 31 -28.44 -24.31 -1.85
C GLU A 31 -28.70 -25.59 -1.08
N LYS A 32 -27.85 -26.61 -1.25
CA LYS A 32 -28.01 -27.91 -0.60
C LYS A 32 -27.88 -27.82 0.91
N LEU A 33 -26.93 -27.03 1.42
CA LEU A 33 -26.71 -26.81 2.84
C LEU A 33 -27.89 -26.08 3.47
N LEU A 34 -28.32 -24.98 2.88
CA LEU A 34 -29.46 -24.18 3.36
C LEU A 34 -30.78 -24.98 3.31
N TYR A 35 -30.98 -25.79 2.27
CA TYR A 35 -32.19 -26.63 2.14
C TYR A 35 -32.19 -27.83 3.08
N SER A 36 -31.05 -28.53 3.23
CA SER A 36 -30.99 -29.80 3.98
C SER A 36 -30.77 -29.60 5.49
N ILE A 37 -30.29 -28.40 5.90
CA ILE A 37 -29.87 -28.08 7.26
C ILE A 37 -30.43 -26.70 7.63
N PRO A 38 -31.73 -26.59 7.94
CA PRO A 38 -32.38 -25.30 8.22
C PRO A 38 -31.86 -24.63 9.50
N ASP A 39 -31.24 -25.43 10.38
CA ASP A 39 -30.60 -25.05 11.63
C ASP A 39 -29.09 -24.83 11.50
N LEU A 40 -28.59 -24.59 10.28
CA LEU A 40 -27.23 -24.15 10.04
C LEU A 40 -27.02 -22.71 10.56
N GLY A 41 -25.80 -22.41 11.01
CA GLY A 41 -25.39 -21.04 11.33
C GLY A 41 -25.17 -20.21 10.05
N ASN A 42 -24.09 -19.42 10.05
CA ASN A 42 -23.76 -18.53 8.94
C ASN A 42 -22.93 -19.23 7.86
N ILE A 43 -23.19 -18.93 6.58
CA ILE A 43 -22.30 -19.27 5.47
C ILE A 43 -21.56 -18.01 5.02
N TYR A 44 -20.24 -17.99 5.24
CA TYR A 44 -19.37 -16.90 4.79
C TYR A 44 -18.82 -17.21 3.40
N VAL A 45 -19.04 -16.30 2.44
CA VAL A 45 -18.57 -16.46 1.07
C VAL A 45 -17.68 -15.29 0.68
N LEU A 46 -16.40 -15.57 0.40
CA LEU A 46 -15.51 -14.58 -0.20
C LEU A 46 -15.80 -14.47 -1.70
N MET A 47 -16.30 -13.32 -2.13
CA MET A 47 -16.61 -13.04 -3.53
C MET A 47 -15.70 -11.95 -4.10
N ARG A 48 -15.10 -12.23 -5.26
CA ARG A 48 -14.28 -11.29 -6.03
C ARG A 48 -14.90 -11.06 -7.41
N PRO A 49 -14.61 -9.95 -8.11
CA PRO A 49 -14.94 -9.83 -9.54
C PRO A 49 -14.33 -10.98 -10.36
N LYS A 50 -14.95 -11.31 -11.50
CA LYS A 50 -14.41 -12.24 -12.51
C LYS A 50 -14.31 -11.52 -13.84
N ARG A 51 -13.41 -11.93 -14.74
CA ARG A 51 -13.31 -11.35 -16.09
C ARG A 51 -14.71 -11.27 -16.75
N GLY A 52 -15.14 -10.06 -17.10
CA GLY A 52 -16.43 -9.79 -17.72
C GLY A 52 -17.65 -9.81 -16.78
N LYS A 53 -17.49 -10.04 -15.47
CA LYS A 53 -18.58 -9.99 -14.48
C LYS A 53 -18.18 -9.21 -13.22
N SER A 54 -18.92 -8.13 -12.95
CA SER A 54 -18.76 -7.34 -11.72
C SER A 54 -19.17 -8.14 -10.48
N PHE A 55 -18.76 -7.68 -9.30
CA PHE A 55 -19.24 -8.25 -8.03
C PHE A 55 -20.78 -8.22 -7.96
N THR A 56 -21.40 -7.09 -8.32
CA THR A 56 -22.86 -6.93 -8.27
C THR A 56 -23.57 -7.95 -9.14
N GLN A 57 -23.11 -8.15 -10.38
CA GLN A 57 -23.66 -9.16 -11.28
C GLN A 57 -23.51 -10.58 -10.73
N ARG A 58 -22.37 -10.89 -10.11
CA ARG A 58 -22.15 -12.21 -9.49
C ARG A 58 -23.05 -12.45 -8.28
N LEU A 59 -23.34 -11.39 -7.52
CA LEU A 59 -24.26 -11.44 -6.39
C LEU A 59 -25.71 -11.58 -6.85
N GLU A 60 -26.13 -10.81 -7.86
CA GLU A 60 -27.46 -10.95 -8.49
C GLU A 60 -27.66 -12.38 -9.02
N ASP A 61 -26.64 -12.94 -9.68
CA ASP A 61 -26.64 -14.34 -10.14
C ASP A 61 -26.73 -15.36 -8.98
N MET A 62 -26.41 -14.98 -7.74
CA MET A 62 -26.60 -15.82 -6.55
C MET A 62 -27.97 -15.61 -5.92
N GLN A 63 -28.45 -14.36 -5.86
CA GLN A 63 -29.76 -14.02 -5.30
C GLN A 63 -30.93 -14.57 -6.11
N ARG A 64 -30.72 -14.82 -7.40
CA ARG A 64 -31.69 -15.51 -8.27
C ARG A 64 -31.85 -17.00 -7.95
N LEU A 65 -31.03 -17.56 -7.06
CA LEU A 65 -31.13 -18.97 -6.70
C LEU A 65 -32.28 -19.20 -5.70
N PRO A 66 -33.10 -20.25 -5.87
CA PRO A 66 -34.39 -20.39 -5.21
C PRO A 66 -34.33 -20.38 -3.68
N VAL A 67 -33.33 -21.05 -3.10
CA VAL A 67 -33.15 -21.16 -1.66
C VAL A 67 -32.43 -19.92 -1.14
N ILE A 68 -31.40 -19.44 -1.84
CA ILE A 68 -30.62 -18.28 -1.40
C ILE A 68 -31.48 -17.02 -1.25
N TYR A 69 -32.50 -16.83 -2.09
CA TYR A 69 -33.44 -15.70 -1.98
C TYR A 69 -34.20 -15.65 -0.64
N LEU A 70 -34.34 -16.80 0.05
CA LEU A 70 -35.10 -16.91 1.31
C LEU A 70 -34.28 -16.55 2.55
N PHE A 71 -32.96 -16.42 2.42
CA PHE A 71 -32.05 -16.19 3.55
C PHE A 71 -31.57 -14.74 3.60
N PRO A 72 -31.33 -14.19 4.82
CA PRO A 72 -30.80 -12.84 4.95
C PRO A 72 -29.36 -12.81 4.42
N ILE A 73 -29.09 -11.87 3.53
CA ILE A 73 -27.75 -11.63 2.98
C ILE A 73 -27.31 -10.27 3.48
N THR A 74 -26.05 -10.19 3.91
CA THR A 74 -25.37 -8.94 4.27
C THR A 74 -24.09 -8.82 3.47
N ILE A 75 -23.80 -7.61 2.98
CA ILE A 75 -22.62 -7.33 2.17
C ILE A 75 -21.66 -6.45 2.96
N ALA A 76 -20.45 -6.96 3.19
CA ALA A 76 -19.30 -6.14 3.59
C ALA A 76 -18.50 -5.73 2.35
N LYS A 77 -18.36 -4.43 2.12
CA LYS A 77 -17.49 -3.86 1.07
C LYS A 77 -16.27 -3.26 1.74
N LEU A 78 -15.13 -3.94 1.61
CA LEU A 78 -13.85 -3.40 2.06
C LEU A 78 -13.51 -2.13 1.28
N GLY A 79 -13.00 -1.13 1.99
CA GLY A 79 -12.43 0.06 1.39
C GLY A 79 -11.30 -0.25 0.41
N PRO A 80 -10.89 0.74 -0.39
CA PRO A 80 -9.96 0.53 -1.49
C PRO A 80 -8.57 0.04 -1.04
N THR A 81 -8.18 0.38 0.20
CA THR A 81 -6.83 0.12 0.70
C THR A 81 -6.88 -0.46 2.11
N VAL A 82 -6.34 -1.66 2.26
CA VAL A 82 -6.14 -2.32 3.56
C VAL A 82 -4.72 -2.06 4.03
N CYS A 83 -4.55 -1.76 5.31
CA CYS A 83 -3.29 -1.47 5.97
C CYS A 83 -3.00 -2.45 7.11
N PRO A 84 -1.76 -2.45 7.63
CA PRO A 84 -1.38 -3.26 8.78
C PRO A 84 -2.31 -3.06 9.97
N THR A 85 -2.29 -4.02 10.87
CA THR A 85 -3.11 -4.04 12.08
C THR A 85 -2.78 -2.86 13.00
N VAL A 86 -3.80 -2.34 13.70
CA VAL A 86 -3.59 -1.37 14.78
C VAL A 86 -3.12 -2.08 16.04
N LEU A 87 -3.77 -3.19 16.41
CA LEU A 87 -3.58 -3.88 17.67
C LEU A 87 -3.40 -5.40 17.49
N GLU A 88 -4.29 -6.07 16.76
CA GLU A 88 -4.38 -7.55 16.79
C GLU A 88 -3.99 -8.17 15.43
N PRO A 89 -3.18 -9.26 15.40
CA PRO A 89 -2.62 -10.00 16.54
C PRO A 89 -1.45 -9.28 17.22
N MET A 90 -0.82 -8.33 16.53
CA MET A 90 0.22 -7.45 17.05
C MET A 90 0.14 -6.12 16.30
N SER A 91 0.56 -5.01 16.90
CA SER A 91 0.55 -3.70 16.21
C SER A 91 1.49 -3.69 14.99
N GLY A 92 1.01 -3.19 13.85
CA GLY A 92 1.79 -3.09 12.61
C GLY A 92 1.97 -4.41 11.86
N TRP A 93 1.30 -5.49 12.27
CA TRP A 93 1.43 -6.79 11.61
C TRP A 93 0.94 -6.74 10.14
N VAL A 94 1.77 -7.27 9.25
CA VAL A 94 1.51 -7.36 7.81
C VAL A 94 2.38 -8.45 7.18
N ASP A 95 1.80 -9.26 6.30
CA ASP A 95 2.48 -10.40 5.68
C ASP A 95 2.87 -10.16 4.22
N SER A 96 2.45 -9.05 3.61
CA SER A 96 2.63 -8.78 2.19
C SER A 96 2.99 -7.33 1.90
N LEU A 97 3.74 -7.15 0.81
CA LEU A 97 4.12 -5.83 0.29
C LEU A 97 3.01 -5.20 -0.57
N ASN A 98 1.76 -5.58 -0.34
CA ASN A 98 0.63 -5.03 -1.10
C ASN A 98 0.24 -3.67 -0.54
N GLY A 99 -0.20 -2.76 -1.42
CA GLY A 99 -0.73 -1.47 -1.00
C GLY A 99 0.34 -0.49 -0.47
N PRO A 100 -0.02 0.38 0.49
CA PRO A 100 0.83 1.47 0.98
C PRO A 100 2.14 1.00 1.63
N VAL A 101 2.15 -0.16 2.28
CA VAL A 101 3.35 -0.70 2.94
C VAL A 101 4.43 -0.99 1.91
N GLY A 102 4.08 -1.69 0.82
CA GLY A 102 5.04 -1.97 -0.26
C GLY A 102 5.59 -0.72 -0.90
N LEU A 103 4.74 0.30 -1.07
CA LEU A 103 5.16 1.61 -1.56
C LEU A 103 6.17 2.27 -0.63
N MET A 104 5.88 2.33 0.68
CA MET A 104 6.75 2.94 1.69
C MET A 104 8.09 2.22 1.80
N LEU A 105 8.09 0.88 1.79
CA LEU A 105 9.32 0.10 1.87
C LEU A 105 10.11 0.14 0.55
N GLY A 106 9.45 0.12 -0.60
CA GLY A 106 10.09 0.30 -1.90
C GLY A 106 10.74 1.68 -2.06
N ALA A 107 10.07 2.73 -1.58
CA ALA A 107 10.64 4.07 -1.49
C ALA A 107 11.82 4.10 -0.50
N GLY A 108 11.68 3.46 0.67
CA GLY A 108 12.73 3.36 1.68
C GLY A 108 13.98 2.60 1.22
N LYS A 109 13.82 1.56 0.38
CA LYS A 109 14.92 0.84 -0.28
C LYS A 109 15.55 1.65 -1.42
N GLY A 110 15.01 2.82 -1.77
CA GLY A 110 15.51 3.68 -2.83
C GLY A 110 15.22 3.19 -4.25
N VAL A 111 14.41 2.14 -4.41
CA VAL A 111 14.01 1.59 -5.72
C VAL A 111 12.83 2.35 -6.33
N ILE A 112 11.99 2.96 -5.49
CA ILE A 112 10.93 3.89 -5.91
C ILE A 112 11.38 5.32 -5.63
N ARG A 113 11.63 6.08 -6.69
CA ARG A 113 12.07 7.49 -6.64
C ARG A 113 11.05 8.51 -7.11
N THR A 114 10.01 8.08 -7.81
CA THR A 114 8.91 8.93 -8.25
C THR A 114 7.63 8.12 -8.28
N MET A 115 6.51 8.75 -7.95
CA MET A 115 5.18 8.17 -8.06
C MET A 115 4.16 9.26 -8.40
N LEU A 116 3.21 8.93 -9.27
CA LEU A 116 2.02 9.74 -9.46
C LEU A 116 1.09 9.64 -8.25
N CYS A 117 1.00 10.72 -7.49
CA CYS A 117 0.18 10.81 -6.29
C CYS A 117 -0.11 12.29 -5.99
N ASP A 118 -1.38 12.59 -5.73
CA ASP A 118 -1.79 13.90 -5.26
C ASP A 118 -1.72 13.94 -3.74
N GLY A 119 -0.69 14.63 -3.23
CA GLY A 119 -0.42 14.78 -1.81
C GLY A 119 -1.51 15.52 -1.03
N SER A 120 -2.42 16.23 -1.70
CA SER A 120 -3.53 16.96 -1.07
C SER A 120 -4.72 16.06 -0.75
N LEU A 121 -4.81 14.89 -1.40
CA LEU A 121 -5.94 13.98 -1.24
C LEU A 121 -5.83 13.13 0.03
N ASN A 122 -6.98 12.79 0.60
CA ASN A 122 -7.08 11.94 1.79
C ASN A 122 -6.73 10.48 1.46
N ALA A 123 -5.87 9.89 2.29
CA ALA A 123 -5.53 8.49 2.26
C ALA A 123 -6.71 7.66 2.82
N GLN A 124 -7.44 7.01 1.94
CA GLN A 124 -8.52 6.08 2.28
C GLN A 124 -7.94 4.72 2.62
N VAL A 125 -7.66 4.52 3.91
CA VAL A 125 -7.06 3.29 4.45
C VAL A 125 -7.89 2.76 5.61
N ILE A 126 -7.99 1.43 5.70
CA ILE A 126 -8.57 0.73 6.84
C ILE A 126 -7.57 -0.29 7.38
N PRO A 127 -7.26 -0.29 8.69
CA PRO A 127 -6.49 -1.37 9.31
C PRO A 127 -7.22 -2.71 9.16
N VAL A 128 -6.47 -3.78 8.91
CA VAL A 128 -7.07 -5.09 8.64
C VAL A 128 -7.84 -5.64 9.84
N ASP A 129 -7.33 -5.46 11.06
CA ASP A 129 -7.99 -5.88 12.30
C ASP A 129 -9.30 -5.13 12.55
N THR A 130 -9.33 -3.82 12.32
CA THR A 130 -10.58 -3.05 12.36
C THR A 130 -11.64 -3.60 11.39
N ALA A 131 -11.21 -3.94 10.17
CA ALA A 131 -12.13 -4.52 9.18
C ALA A 131 -12.66 -5.89 9.62
N ILE A 132 -11.84 -6.70 10.29
CA ILE A 132 -12.26 -8.00 10.85
C ILE A 132 -13.22 -7.79 12.01
N ASN A 133 -12.96 -6.85 12.93
CA ASN A 133 -13.88 -6.50 14.01
C ASN A 133 -15.26 -6.16 13.45
N ALA A 134 -15.31 -5.33 12.41
CA ALA A 134 -16.54 -4.98 11.74
C ALA A 134 -17.28 -6.20 11.16
N LEU A 135 -16.58 -7.13 10.52
CA LEU A 135 -17.18 -8.35 9.99
C LEU A 135 -17.83 -9.21 11.09
N ILE A 136 -17.19 -9.29 12.26
CA ILE A 136 -17.72 -10.03 13.41
C ILE A 136 -19.00 -9.35 13.93
N VAL A 137 -18.94 -8.05 14.19
CA VAL A 137 -20.09 -7.30 14.73
C VAL A 137 -21.25 -7.27 13.73
N MET A 138 -20.97 -7.12 12.43
CA MET A 138 -22.00 -7.22 11.38
C MET A 138 -22.73 -8.57 11.43
N GLY A 139 -21.99 -9.67 11.63
CA GLY A 139 -22.57 -11.00 11.76
C GLY A 139 -23.56 -11.09 12.92
N MET A 140 -23.19 -10.53 14.08
CA MET A 140 -24.06 -10.47 15.26
C MET A 140 -25.30 -9.61 15.00
N VAL A 141 -25.12 -8.39 14.51
CA VAL A 141 -26.21 -7.41 14.33
C VAL A 141 -27.25 -7.95 13.35
N GLU A 142 -26.80 -8.54 12.24
CA GLU A 142 -27.73 -9.03 11.21
C GLU A 142 -28.37 -10.37 11.59
N ALA A 143 -27.70 -11.20 12.38
CA ALA A 143 -28.30 -12.43 12.90
C ALA A 143 -29.35 -12.17 14.02
N THR A 144 -29.22 -11.07 14.76
CA THR A 144 -30.10 -10.74 15.90
C THR A 144 -31.23 -9.77 15.56
N LYS A 145 -31.25 -9.21 14.34
CA LYS A 145 -32.34 -8.34 13.86
C LYS A 145 -33.68 -9.08 13.84
N LYS A 146 -34.65 -8.56 14.60
CA LYS A 146 -36.04 -9.06 14.62
C LYS A 146 -36.76 -8.83 13.28
N GLU A 147 -36.55 -7.66 12.69
CA GLU A 147 -37.08 -7.30 11.37
C GLU A 147 -35.95 -7.26 10.36
N LYS A 148 -36.10 -8.04 9.29
CA LYS A 148 -35.15 -8.04 8.18
C LYS A 148 -35.43 -6.83 7.30
N SER A 149 -34.36 -6.15 6.92
CA SER A 149 -34.44 -5.05 5.95
C SER A 149 -35.02 -5.56 4.62
N PRO A 150 -35.90 -4.80 3.96
CA PRO A 150 -36.43 -5.15 2.63
C PRO A 150 -35.33 -5.13 1.54
N THR A 151 -34.19 -4.47 1.84
CA THR A 151 -33.02 -4.44 0.97
C THR A 151 -31.82 -5.07 1.66
N VAL A 152 -30.96 -5.72 0.87
CA VAL A 152 -29.72 -6.33 1.38
C VAL A 152 -28.83 -5.27 2.02
N PRO A 153 -28.54 -5.35 3.33
CA PRO A 153 -27.70 -4.37 4.00
C PRO A 153 -26.28 -4.36 3.44
N VAL A 154 -25.77 -3.16 3.17
CA VAL A 154 -24.41 -2.93 2.67
C VAL A 154 -23.63 -2.12 3.68
N TYR A 155 -22.50 -2.66 4.12
CA TYR A 155 -21.56 -2.01 5.02
C TYR A 155 -20.29 -1.67 4.25
N ASN A 156 -20.04 -0.39 4.02
CA ASN A 156 -18.78 0.10 3.46
C ASN A 156 -17.77 0.21 4.60
N LEU A 157 -16.82 -0.71 4.66
CA LEU A 157 -15.79 -0.78 5.71
C LEU A 157 -14.65 0.16 5.35
N ASN A 158 -14.70 1.39 5.87
CA ASN A 158 -13.68 2.41 5.65
C ASN A 158 -13.60 3.38 6.84
N ASN A 159 -12.38 3.76 7.23
CA ASN A 159 -12.08 4.64 8.36
C ASN A 159 -11.49 6.00 7.93
N GLY A 160 -11.39 6.27 6.63
CA GLY A 160 -10.76 7.48 6.12
C GLY A 160 -11.49 8.76 6.52
N HIS A 161 -12.81 8.70 6.73
CA HIS A 161 -13.61 9.84 7.20
C HIS A 161 -13.52 10.09 8.70
N GLN A 162 -13.26 9.05 9.51
CA GLN A 162 -13.21 9.17 10.97
C GLN A 162 -12.02 9.99 11.46
N ASN A 163 -10.88 9.90 10.79
CA ASN A 163 -9.66 10.61 11.19
C ASN A 163 -8.86 11.01 9.94
N PRO A 164 -9.23 12.02 9.14
CA PRO A 164 -8.60 12.22 7.82
C PRO A 164 -7.08 12.47 7.87
N MET A 165 -6.33 11.90 6.91
CA MET A 165 -4.89 12.17 6.71
C MET A 165 -4.57 12.20 5.23
N THR A 166 -3.79 13.18 4.78
CA THR A 166 -3.43 13.32 3.37
C THR A 166 -2.23 12.47 3.00
N TRP A 167 -2.12 12.07 1.73
CA TRP A 167 -0.95 11.32 1.22
C TRP A 167 0.36 12.09 1.41
N GLY A 168 0.33 13.43 1.30
CA GLY A 168 1.49 14.28 1.57
C GLY A 168 1.97 14.16 3.02
N ARG A 169 1.05 14.12 3.99
CA ARG A 169 1.39 13.92 5.40
C ARG A 169 1.95 12.53 5.66
N VAL A 170 1.37 11.49 5.05
CA VAL A 170 1.90 10.11 5.12
C VAL A 170 3.34 10.05 4.62
N LEU A 171 3.62 10.65 3.47
CA LEU A 171 4.96 10.69 2.89
C LEU A 171 5.95 11.42 3.81
N GLN A 172 5.55 12.56 4.37
CA GLN A 172 6.40 13.33 5.27
C GLN A 172 6.77 12.53 6.53
N ILE A 173 5.79 11.88 7.18
CA ILE A 173 6.02 11.02 8.35
C ILE A 173 6.94 9.85 7.97
N GLY A 174 6.68 9.20 6.83
CA GLY A 174 7.51 8.12 6.31
C GLY A 174 8.97 8.54 6.07
N LYS A 175 9.21 9.71 5.47
CA LYS A 175 10.55 10.26 5.24
C LYS A 175 11.28 10.55 6.56
N VAL A 176 10.61 11.18 7.52
CA VAL A 176 11.20 11.48 8.84
C VAL A 176 11.56 10.20 9.59
N TYR A 177 10.63 9.23 9.63
CA TYR A 177 10.87 7.96 10.29
C TYR A 177 11.95 7.13 9.61
N GLY A 178 11.93 7.03 8.27
CA GLY A 178 12.90 6.28 7.48
C GLY A 178 14.33 6.83 7.60
N ARG A 179 14.52 8.14 7.84
CA ARG A 179 15.84 8.69 8.16
C ARG A 179 16.33 8.30 9.55
N LYS A 180 15.42 8.24 10.54
CA LYS A 180 15.75 7.84 11.92
C LYS A 180 15.99 6.34 12.04
N TYR A 181 15.26 5.54 11.26
CA TYR A 181 15.28 4.08 11.29
C TYR A 181 15.38 3.52 9.85
N PRO A 182 16.54 3.68 9.20
CA PRO A 182 16.71 3.26 7.81
C PRO A 182 16.64 1.75 7.65
N LEU A 183 16.12 1.33 6.49
CA LEU A 183 16.10 -0.06 6.06
C LEU A 183 17.52 -0.58 5.81
N GLU A 184 17.66 -1.90 5.87
CA GLU A 184 18.91 -2.58 5.57
C GLU A 184 19.20 -2.53 4.06
N TRP A 185 20.44 -2.25 3.65
CA TRP A 185 20.88 -2.27 2.24
C TRP A 185 19.93 -1.62 1.21
N PRO A 186 19.50 -0.35 1.38
CA PRO A 186 18.85 0.38 0.29
C PRO A 186 19.78 0.46 -0.93
N LEU A 187 19.19 0.36 -2.12
CA LEU A 187 19.91 0.44 -3.39
C LEU A 187 20.52 1.83 -3.61
N TRP A 188 19.80 2.86 -3.20
CA TRP A 188 20.26 4.26 -3.28
C TRP A 188 19.65 5.07 -2.14
N TYR A 189 20.18 6.26 -1.89
CA TYR A 189 19.65 7.15 -0.85
C TYR A 189 18.15 7.46 -1.10
N PRO A 190 17.23 7.18 -0.15
CA PRO A 190 15.80 7.29 -0.37
C PRO A 190 15.33 8.76 -0.27
N ASN A 191 15.40 9.48 -1.38
CA ASN A 191 14.92 10.87 -1.50
C ASN A 191 13.78 11.03 -2.51
N GLY A 192 13.11 9.93 -2.88
CA GLY A 192 12.01 9.95 -3.83
C GLY A 192 10.86 10.87 -3.42
N ASP A 193 10.11 11.35 -4.40
CA ASP A 193 8.96 12.21 -4.15
C ASP A 193 7.73 11.86 -4.99
N ILE A 194 6.60 12.39 -4.56
CA ILE A 194 5.33 12.30 -5.29
C ILE A 194 5.20 13.48 -6.26
N THR A 195 4.47 13.26 -7.35
CA THR A 195 4.14 14.32 -8.30
C THR A 195 2.75 14.11 -8.88
N THR A 196 2.09 15.18 -9.29
CA THR A 196 0.83 15.13 -10.06
C THR A 196 1.07 15.24 -11.57
N ASN A 197 2.28 15.65 -11.98
CA ASN A 197 2.63 15.85 -13.39
C ASN A 197 3.13 14.54 -14.01
N ARG A 198 2.35 14.01 -14.97
CA ARG A 198 2.66 12.77 -15.69
C ARG A 198 3.96 12.85 -16.50
N ILE A 199 4.22 13.97 -17.16
CA ILE A 199 5.43 14.13 -17.98
C ILE A 199 6.67 14.11 -17.08
N LEU A 200 6.62 14.86 -15.97
CA LEU A 200 7.71 14.89 -14.99
C LEU A 200 7.94 13.50 -14.38
N HIS A 201 6.86 12.78 -14.06
CA HIS A 201 6.94 11.41 -13.57
C HIS A 201 7.64 10.49 -14.58
N GLU A 202 7.27 10.54 -15.86
CA GLU A 202 7.89 9.72 -16.90
C GLU A 202 9.37 10.02 -17.10
N ILE A 203 9.75 11.29 -17.07
CA ILE A 203 11.17 11.70 -17.14
C ILE A 203 11.94 11.10 -15.96
N TYR A 204 11.42 11.25 -14.74
CA TYR A 204 12.06 10.69 -13.54
C TYR A 204 12.06 9.16 -13.52
N ARG A 205 11.01 8.51 -14.01
CA ARG A 205 10.94 7.05 -14.15
C ARG A 205 12.03 6.56 -15.10
N LEU A 206 12.18 7.20 -16.26
CA LEU A 206 13.23 6.86 -17.22
C LEU A 206 14.63 7.02 -16.61
N LEU A 207 14.92 8.20 -16.05
CA LEU A 207 16.25 8.55 -15.55
C LEU A 207 16.64 7.77 -14.30
N PHE A 208 15.69 7.52 -13.40
CA PHE A 208 16.01 7.04 -12.06
C PHE A 208 15.49 5.64 -11.73
N HIS A 209 14.60 5.06 -12.53
CA HIS A 209 14.18 3.66 -12.37
C HIS A 209 14.72 2.81 -13.52
N LEU A 210 14.40 3.17 -14.77
CA LEU A 210 14.64 2.32 -15.94
C LEU A 210 16.11 2.28 -16.37
N LEU A 211 16.74 3.43 -16.57
CA LEU A 211 18.14 3.52 -16.99
C LEU A 211 19.09 2.86 -15.96
N PRO A 212 18.97 3.11 -14.64
CA PRO A 212 19.76 2.42 -13.64
C PRO A 212 19.49 0.91 -13.61
N ALA A 213 18.26 0.46 -13.87
CA ALA A 213 17.95 -0.96 -13.90
C ALA A 213 18.62 -1.69 -15.07
N TYR A 214 18.59 -1.12 -16.28
CA TYR A 214 19.32 -1.67 -17.42
C TYR A 214 20.83 -1.64 -17.20
N PHE A 215 21.36 -0.59 -16.58
CA PHE A 215 22.78 -0.50 -16.24
C PHE A 215 23.20 -1.59 -15.25
N ILE A 216 22.42 -1.80 -14.18
CA ILE A 216 22.69 -2.88 -13.21
C ILE A 216 22.61 -4.24 -13.89
N ASP A 217 21.60 -4.50 -14.72
CA ASP A 217 21.47 -5.78 -15.42
C ASP A 217 22.58 -6.00 -16.46
N LEU A 218 23.10 -4.94 -17.09
CA LEU A 218 24.27 -5.01 -17.95
C LEU A 218 25.53 -5.39 -17.14
N LEU A 219 25.74 -4.79 -15.98
CA LEU A 219 26.85 -5.16 -15.09
C LEU A 219 26.72 -6.62 -14.63
N MET A 220 25.51 -7.06 -14.25
CA MET A 220 25.26 -8.46 -13.90
C MET A 220 25.56 -9.39 -15.07
N LEU A 221 25.20 -9.02 -16.29
CA LEU A 221 25.52 -9.79 -17.49
C LEU A 221 27.04 -9.93 -17.70
N ILE A 222 27.78 -8.83 -17.58
CA ILE A 222 29.25 -8.81 -17.73
C ILE A 222 29.91 -9.68 -16.63
N LEU A 223 29.37 -9.67 -15.42
CA LEU A 223 29.84 -10.47 -14.28
C LEU A 223 29.33 -11.93 -14.30
N GLY A 224 28.63 -12.36 -15.34
CA GLY A 224 28.06 -13.71 -15.46
C GLY A 224 26.95 -14.03 -14.46
N GLN A 225 26.37 -13.01 -13.83
CA GLN A 225 25.28 -13.11 -12.84
C GLN A 225 23.90 -13.03 -13.49
N LYS A 226 22.87 -13.50 -12.76
CA LYS A 226 21.48 -13.43 -13.22
C LYS A 226 20.97 -11.99 -13.20
N ARG A 227 20.55 -11.50 -14.36
CA ARG A 227 19.81 -10.22 -14.53
C ARG A 227 18.50 -10.24 -13.76
N PHE A 228 18.20 -9.21 -13.00
CA PHE A 228 17.01 -9.17 -12.15
C PHE A 228 16.39 -7.79 -12.00
N MET A 229 17.14 -6.71 -12.20
CA MET A 229 16.73 -5.37 -11.80
C MET A 229 15.61 -4.83 -12.68
N VAL A 230 15.65 -5.06 -14.00
CA VAL A 230 14.56 -4.66 -14.91
C VAL A 230 13.25 -5.36 -14.53
N ARG A 231 13.30 -6.66 -14.23
CA ARG A 231 12.13 -7.43 -13.79
C ARG A 231 11.53 -6.91 -12.48
N ILE A 232 12.37 -6.42 -11.56
CA ILE A 232 11.90 -5.77 -10.33
C ILE A 232 11.22 -4.45 -10.66
N GLN A 233 11.82 -3.61 -11.51
CA GLN A 233 11.21 -2.33 -11.90
C GLN A 233 9.89 -2.52 -12.65
N ASP A 234 9.75 -3.54 -13.50
CA ASP A 234 8.49 -3.85 -14.17
C ASP A 234 7.37 -4.16 -13.18
N ARG A 235 7.67 -4.95 -12.14
CA ARG A 235 6.71 -5.26 -11.06
C ARG A 235 6.34 -4.02 -10.26
N ILE A 236 7.31 -3.15 -9.97
CA ILE A 236 7.08 -1.88 -9.29
C ILE A 236 6.17 -0.99 -10.15
N SER A 237 6.45 -0.84 -11.45
CA SER A 237 5.65 -0.03 -12.36
C SER A 237 4.20 -0.50 -12.40
N GLN A 238 3.97 -1.81 -12.55
CA GLN A 238 2.62 -2.40 -12.53
C GLN A 238 1.90 -2.14 -11.20
N GLY A 239 2.60 -2.26 -10.07
CA GLY A 239 2.04 -1.96 -8.75
C GLY A 239 1.68 -0.50 -8.59
N LEU A 240 2.54 0.42 -9.05
CA LEU A 240 2.29 1.85 -9.02
C LEU A 240 1.09 2.24 -9.90
N ASP A 241 0.95 1.66 -11.10
CA ASP A 241 -0.16 1.94 -12.02
C ASP A 241 -1.53 1.59 -11.41
N VAL A 242 -1.60 0.49 -10.65
CA VAL A 242 -2.81 0.12 -9.90
C VAL A 242 -3.09 1.13 -8.79
N LEU A 243 -2.06 1.54 -8.05
CA LEU A 243 -2.19 2.48 -6.93
C LEU A 243 -2.58 3.90 -7.38
N GLN A 244 -2.14 4.32 -8.56
CA GLN A 244 -2.44 5.63 -9.13
C GLN A 244 -3.94 5.91 -9.24
N TYR A 245 -4.75 4.89 -9.47
CA TYR A 245 -6.21 5.04 -9.47
C TYR A 245 -6.76 5.55 -8.12
N PHE A 246 -6.11 5.16 -7.03
CA PHE A 246 -6.49 5.53 -5.66
C PHE A 246 -5.80 6.80 -5.14
N THR A 247 -4.58 7.08 -5.60
CA THR A 247 -3.78 8.22 -5.13
C THR A 247 -3.98 9.51 -5.94
N MET A 248 -4.57 9.42 -7.14
CA MET A 248 -4.80 10.59 -8.02
C MET A 248 -6.27 11.02 -8.11
N ARG A 249 -7.17 10.39 -7.33
CA ARG A 249 -8.61 10.69 -7.35
C ARG A 249 -9.13 10.90 -5.95
N PRO A 250 -10.00 11.90 -5.71
CA PRO A 250 -10.68 12.01 -4.44
C PRO A 250 -11.65 10.85 -4.27
N TRP A 251 -11.67 10.29 -3.07
CA TRP A 251 -12.53 9.18 -2.72
C TRP A 251 -13.32 9.55 -1.47
N THR A 252 -14.64 9.43 -1.56
CA THR A 252 -15.56 9.59 -0.45
C THR A 252 -16.47 8.36 -0.40
N PHE A 253 -16.50 7.72 0.75
CA PHE A 253 -17.33 6.54 0.98
C PHE A 253 -18.29 6.86 2.12
N PRO A 254 -19.61 6.94 1.86
CA PRO A 254 -20.57 7.05 2.94
C PRO A 254 -20.61 5.74 3.73
N CYS A 255 -20.31 5.83 5.02
CA CYS A 255 -20.18 4.69 5.93
C CYS A 255 -21.20 4.68 7.09
N PRO A 256 -22.46 5.15 6.95
CA PRO A 256 -23.37 5.28 8.09
C PRO A 256 -23.70 3.93 8.76
N ASN A 257 -23.90 2.88 7.95
CA ASN A 257 -24.15 1.54 8.46
C ASN A 257 -22.95 1.01 9.25
N TYR A 258 -21.73 1.25 8.75
CA TYR A 258 -20.50 0.86 9.43
C TYR A 258 -20.31 1.60 10.75
N ASP A 259 -20.45 2.93 10.75
CA ASP A 259 -20.30 3.74 11.96
C ASP A 259 -21.35 3.40 13.03
N SER A 260 -22.55 2.97 12.61
CA SER A 260 -23.60 2.56 13.55
C SER A 260 -23.26 1.29 14.34
N LEU A 261 -22.38 0.42 13.83
CA LEU A 261 -22.01 -0.83 14.52
C LEU A 261 -21.42 -0.57 15.90
N GLN A 262 -20.54 0.43 16.01
CA GLN A 262 -19.87 0.78 17.27
C GLN A 262 -20.86 1.25 18.34
N THR A 263 -22.00 1.85 17.93
CA THR A 263 -23.00 2.37 18.86
C THR A 263 -23.88 1.29 19.49
N ILE A 264 -23.94 0.10 18.88
CA ILE A 264 -24.75 -1.02 19.35
C ILE A 264 -24.04 -1.79 20.48
N LEU A 265 -22.71 -1.75 20.48
CA LEU A 265 -21.87 -2.49 21.43
C LEU A 265 -21.92 -1.90 22.83
N ASN A 266 -21.75 -2.76 23.84
CA ASN A 266 -21.49 -2.32 25.20
C ASN A 266 -20.03 -1.84 25.36
N ASP A 267 -19.67 -1.27 26.51
CA ASP A 267 -18.35 -0.65 26.68
C ASP A 267 -17.18 -1.64 26.69
N GLU A 268 -17.39 -2.88 27.15
CA GLU A 268 -16.38 -3.93 27.08
C GLU A 268 -16.16 -4.38 25.63
N GLU A 269 -17.24 -4.58 24.87
CA GLU A 269 -17.19 -4.97 23.47
C GLU A 269 -16.60 -3.88 22.58
N LYS A 270 -16.80 -2.60 22.90
CA LYS A 270 -16.15 -1.49 22.18
C LYS A 270 -14.63 -1.53 22.28
N ILE A 271 -14.08 -2.09 23.36
CA ILE A 271 -12.64 -2.27 23.55
C ILE A 271 -12.14 -3.46 22.71
N ILE A 272 -12.85 -4.59 22.77
CA ILE A 272 -12.47 -5.82 22.06
C ILE A 272 -12.64 -5.66 20.55
N TYR A 273 -13.82 -5.21 20.11
CA TYR A 273 -14.18 -5.02 18.71
C TYR A 273 -14.08 -3.56 18.29
N ASN A 274 -12.97 -2.90 18.63
CA ASN A 274 -12.82 -1.50 18.35
C ASN A 274 -12.84 -1.23 16.83
N MET A 275 -13.78 -0.40 16.38
CA MET A 275 -13.91 0.08 15.00
C MET A 275 -13.79 1.62 14.89
N ASP A 276 -13.57 2.31 16.02
CA ASP A 276 -13.49 3.76 16.09
C ASP A 276 -12.05 4.24 16.28
N HIS A 277 -11.55 4.98 15.29
CA HIS A 277 -10.19 5.50 15.28
C HIS A 277 -10.10 7.03 15.28
N ARG A 278 -11.19 7.72 15.68
CA ARG A 278 -11.24 9.19 15.76
C ARG A 278 -10.15 9.76 16.68
N THR A 279 -9.83 9.06 17.77
CA THR A 279 -8.85 9.50 18.78
C THR A 279 -7.48 8.84 18.64
N SER A 280 -7.31 7.91 17.69
CA SER A 280 -6.05 7.17 17.53
C SER A 280 -4.91 8.06 17.01
N ASN A 281 -3.70 7.88 17.57
CA ASN A 281 -2.51 8.58 17.11
C ASN A 281 -2.03 8.00 15.77
N ARG A 282 -2.28 8.73 14.68
CA ARG A 282 -1.91 8.29 13.33
C ARG A 282 -0.41 8.24 13.08
N GLU A 283 0.37 9.08 13.73
CA GLU A 283 1.82 9.04 13.55
C GLU A 283 2.40 7.79 14.17
N GLU A 284 1.96 7.43 15.38
CA GLU A 284 2.35 6.21 16.04
C GLU A 284 1.92 4.96 15.25
N TYR A 285 0.69 4.97 14.75
CA TYR A 285 0.21 3.90 13.87
C TYR A 285 1.05 3.77 12.58
N LEU A 286 1.39 4.87 11.91
CA LEU A 286 2.26 4.85 10.74
C LEU A 286 3.67 4.32 11.07
N ARG A 287 4.21 4.66 12.24
CA ARG A 287 5.49 4.11 12.70
C ARG A 287 5.40 2.60 12.90
N ALA A 288 4.34 2.11 13.55
CA ALA A 288 4.09 0.68 13.70
C ALA A 288 3.96 -0.02 12.35
N CYS A 289 3.28 0.59 11.37
CA CYS A 289 3.17 0.05 10.01
C CYS A 289 4.53 -0.08 9.30
N ILE A 290 5.40 0.93 9.41
CA ILE A 290 6.74 0.89 8.80
C ILE A 290 7.61 -0.15 9.50
N GLU A 291 7.57 -0.19 10.82
CA GLU A 291 8.31 -1.15 11.64
C GLU A 291 7.88 -2.58 11.35
N GLY A 292 6.58 -2.83 11.32
CA GLY A 292 6.03 -4.14 10.98
C GLY A 292 6.36 -4.54 9.55
N GLY A 293 6.30 -3.62 8.59
CA GLY A 293 6.76 -3.89 7.23
C GLY A 293 8.25 -4.30 7.17
N ARG A 294 9.10 -3.68 7.99
CA ARG A 294 10.51 -4.02 8.12
C ARG A 294 10.73 -5.42 8.72
N ILE A 295 10.06 -5.73 9.83
CA ILE A 295 10.25 -7.00 10.55
C ILE A 295 9.57 -8.16 9.81
N TYR A 296 8.31 -8.00 9.42
CA TYR A 296 7.50 -9.10 8.89
C TYR A 296 7.69 -9.33 7.40
N CYS A 297 7.79 -8.27 6.58
CA CYS A 297 7.96 -8.43 5.14
C CYS A 297 9.44 -8.53 4.73
N LEU A 298 10.30 -7.67 5.27
CA LEU A 298 11.73 -7.64 4.91
C LEU A 298 12.61 -8.52 5.80
N LYS A 299 12.08 -9.02 6.93
CA LYS A 299 12.80 -9.90 7.87
C LYS A 299 14.11 -9.29 8.36
N GLU A 300 14.13 -7.97 8.55
CA GLU A 300 15.32 -7.27 9.04
C GLU A 300 15.48 -7.47 10.55
N ASP A 301 16.74 -7.48 11.01
CA ASP A 301 17.09 -7.58 12.42
C ASP A 301 17.04 -6.19 13.09
N PRO A 302 16.15 -5.96 14.08
CA PRO A 302 16.01 -4.68 14.75
C PRO A 302 17.30 -4.20 15.45
N ASN A 303 18.20 -5.11 15.81
CA ASN A 303 19.43 -4.76 16.52
C ASN A 303 20.48 -4.11 15.59
N LYS A 304 20.31 -4.20 14.27
CA LYS A 304 21.29 -3.69 13.28
C LYS A 304 21.05 -2.26 12.83
N ILE A 305 20.14 -1.53 13.47
CA ILE A 305 19.80 -0.13 13.13
C ILE A 305 21.03 0.78 13.11
N GLY A 306 21.99 0.59 14.03
CA GLY A 306 23.23 1.39 14.06
C GLY A 306 24.04 1.25 12.76
N ARG A 307 24.20 0.02 12.27
CA ARG A 307 24.86 -0.26 10.98
C ARG A 307 24.06 0.29 9.80
N ASN A 308 22.73 0.17 9.83
CA ASN A 308 21.87 0.70 8.77
C ASN A 308 21.99 2.22 8.68
N ARG A 309 22.09 2.93 9.81
CA ARG A 309 22.34 4.38 9.84
C ARG A 309 23.68 4.76 9.24
N ALA A 310 24.75 4.03 9.55
CA ALA A 310 26.06 4.28 8.96
C ALA A 310 26.03 4.15 7.43
N TYR A 311 25.41 3.07 6.91
CA TYR A 311 25.24 2.88 5.48
C TYR A 311 24.32 3.93 4.84
N HIS A 312 23.25 4.34 5.52
CA HIS A 312 22.36 5.40 5.06
C HIS A 312 23.09 6.75 4.95
N ASN A 313 23.94 7.09 5.92
CA ASN A 313 24.77 8.30 5.88
C ASN A 313 25.80 8.24 4.75
N PHE A 314 26.44 7.09 4.54
CA PHE A 314 27.30 6.87 3.38
C PHE A 314 26.56 7.12 2.06
N LEU A 315 25.36 6.55 1.89
CA LEU A 315 24.55 6.78 0.71
C LEU A 315 24.12 8.24 0.56
N PHE A 316 23.84 8.95 1.65
CA PHE A 316 23.56 10.38 1.60
C PHE A 316 24.75 11.17 1.06
N THR A 317 25.95 10.90 1.58
CA THR A 317 27.19 11.53 1.08
C THR A 317 27.41 11.19 -0.40
N LEU A 318 27.22 9.92 -0.78
CA LEU A 318 27.34 9.47 -2.17
C LEU A 318 26.34 10.19 -3.08
N ASP A 319 25.07 10.31 -2.67
CA ASP A 319 24.02 11.03 -3.42
C ASP A 319 24.37 12.51 -3.62
N CYS A 320 24.91 13.17 -2.59
CA CYS A 320 25.39 14.54 -2.67
C CYS A 320 26.58 14.69 -3.65
N ILE A 321 27.56 13.79 -3.57
CA ILE A 321 28.72 13.78 -4.48
C ILE A 321 28.26 13.59 -5.92
N VAL A 322 27.43 12.57 -6.18
CA VAL A 322 26.94 12.27 -7.53
C VAL A 322 26.15 13.43 -8.11
N LYS A 323 25.28 14.07 -7.32
CA LYS A 323 24.54 15.26 -7.76
C LYS A 323 25.46 16.44 -8.05
N PHE A 324 26.46 16.67 -7.21
CA PHE A 324 27.44 17.73 -7.41
C PHE A 324 28.17 17.54 -8.75
N PHE A 325 28.73 16.35 -9.00
CA PHE A 325 29.42 16.05 -10.26
C PHE A 325 28.47 16.07 -11.47
N PHE A 326 27.22 15.61 -11.31
CA PHE A 326 26.21 15.65 -12.37
C PHE A 326 25.89 17.08 -12.80
N TRP A 327 25.61 17.99 -11.86
CA TRP A 327 25.34 19.39 -12.18
C TRP A 327 26.57 20.09 -12.72
N MET A 328 27.75 19.78 -12.19
CA MET A 328 29.01 20.31 -12.69
C MET A 328 29.27 19.91 -14.15
N LEU A 329 28.96 18.66 -14.53
CA LEU A 329 29.01 18.20 -15.92
C LEU A 329 27.99 18.94 -16.80
N ILE A 330 26.76 19.12 -16.34
CA ILE A 330 25.73 19.87 -17.08
C ILE A 330 26.17 21.32 -17.30
N PHE A 331 26.65 22.00 -16.26
CA PHE A 331 27.09 23.38 -16.38
C PHE A 331 28.34 23.52 -17.25
N SER A 332 29.27 22.57 -17.18
CA SER A 332 30.43 22.55 -18.08
C SER A 332 29.98 22.37 -19.54
N TYR A 333 29.07 21.43 -19.80
CA TYR A 333 28.49 21.26 -21.14
C TYR A 333 27.74 22.51 -21.61
N LEU A 334 26.96 23.16 -20.75
CA LEU A 334 26.28 24.40 -21.14
C LEU A 334 27.27 25.55 -21.38
N ALA A 335 28.32 25.67 -20.57
CA ALA A 335 29.35 26.69 -20.74
C ALA A 335 30.17 26.49 -22.02
N SER A 336 30.37 25.26 -22.50
CA SER A 336 31.08 25.02 -23.77
C SER A 336 30.25 25.35 -25.01
N TRP A 337 28.91 25.33 -24.91
CA TRP A 337 28.02 25.58 -26.05
C TRP A 337 27.34 26.96 -26.01
N PHE A 338 27.25 27.61 -24.84
CA PHE A 338 26.54 28.87 -24.65
C PHE A 338 27.41 29.92 -23.95
N GLU A 339 27.87 30.91 -24.73
CA GLU A 339 28.72 32.01 -24.26
C GLU A 339 28.16 32.78 -23.04
N PRO A 340 26.85 33.10 -22.95
CA PRO A 340 26.31 33.78 -21.77
C PRO A 340 26.48 32.99 -20.47
N VAL A 341 26.42 31.66 -20.54
CA VAL A 341 26.62 30.77 -19.38
C VAL A 341 28.10 30.79 -18.97
N LYS A 342 29.01 30.77 -19.95
CA LYS A 342 30.46 30.89 -19.73
C LYS A 342 30.81 32.21 -19.02
N VAL A 343 30.30 33.34 -19.53
CA VAL A 343 30.49 34.68 -18.94
C VAL A 343 29.89 34.77 -17.53
N MET A 344 28.72 34.18 -17.29
CA MET A 344 28.14 34.16 -15.94
C MET A 344 29.07 33.46 -14.93
N PHE A 345 29.64 32.31 -15.31
CA PHE A 345 30.53 31.57 -14.43
C PHE A 345 31.92 32.21 -14.27
N SER A 346 32.37 33.04 -15.22
CA SER A 346 33.67 33.72 -15.14
C SER A 346 33.72 34.77 -14.01
N TYR A 347 32.60 35.43 -13.69
CA TYR A 347 32.49 36.32 -12.52
C TYR A 347 32.73 35.60 -11.17
N GLY A 348 32.55 34.27 -11.13
CA GLY A 348 32.81 33.43 -9.95
C GLY A 348 34.27 32.98 -9.80
N GLY A 349 35.21 33.62 -10.51
CA GLY A 349 36.63 33.23 -10.63
C GLY A 349 37.32 32.68 -9.38
N PRO A 350 37.21 33.29 -8.18
CA PRO A 350 37.86 32.80 -6.97
C PRO A 350 37.48 31.37 -6.56
N VAL A 351 36.32 30.88 -6.99
CA VAL A 351 35.79 29.55 -6.66
C VAL A 351 35.71 28.67 -7.91
N VAL A 352 35.16 29.20 -9.01
CA VAL A 352 34.86 28.42 -10.23
C VAL A 352 36.14 27.93 -10.91
N LYS A 353 37.23 28.69 -10.87
CA LYS A 353 38.52 28.31 -11.46
C LYS A 353 39.07 26.99 -10.91
N TYR A 354 38.76 26.68 -9.65
CA TYR A 354 39.23 25.45 -8.98
C TYR A 354 38.21 24.30 -9.06
N LEU A 355 37.04 24.52 -9.68
CA LEU A 355 36.06 23.45 -9.85
C LEU A 355 36.52 22.47 -10.94
N PRO A 356 36.48 21.15 -10.68
CA PRO A 356 36.87 20.16 -11.67
C PRO A 356 35.96 20.24 -12.89
N ILE A 357 36.50 20.06 -14.10
CA ILE A 357 35.78 20.11 -15.38
C ILE A 357 35.27 21.52 -15.74
N LEU A 358 34.36 22.11 -14.95
CA LEU A 358 33.75 23.41 -15.21
C LEU A 358 34.77 24.55 -15.23
N GLY A 359 35.71 24.58 -14.28
CA GLY A 359 36.75 25.62 -14.25
C GLY A 359 37.62 25.62 -15.50
N LYS A 360 37.93 24.43 -16.04
CA LYS A 360 38.66 24.30 -17.31
C LYS A 360 37.84 24.85 -18.47
N THR A 361 36.57 24.48 -18.58
CA THR A 361 35.71 24.93 -19.68
C THR A 361 35.47 26.45 -19.68
N VAL A 362 35.40 27.08 -18.51
CA VAL A 362 35.11 28.51 -18.39
C VAL A 362 36.35 29.37 -18.61
N PHE A 363 37.52 28.94 -18.11
CA PHE A 363 38.77 29.71 -18.14
C PHE A 363 39.83 29.12 -19.08
N GLU A 364 39.42 28.31 -20.05
CA GLU A 364 40.32 27.64 -21.02
C GLU A 364 41.16 28.64 -21.83
N ASP A 365 40.67 29.87 -22.00
CA ASP A 365 41.33 30.95 -22.75
C ASP A 365 42.30 31.80 -21.89
N ASP A 366 42.34 31.65 -20.57
CA ASP A 366 43.19 32.42 -19.64
C ASP A 366 44.56 31.75 -19.37
N GLN A 367 44.91 30.69 -20.10
CA GLN A 367 46.19 29.96 -19.99
C GLN A 367 47.16 30.16 -21.17
N ILE A 368 46.98 31.20 -21.99
CA ILE A 368 47.97 31.60 -23.02
C ILE A 368 48.73 32.85 -22.59
#